data_AF-A0A5D3F5E7-F1
#
_entry.id   AF-A0A5D3F5E7-F1
#
_cell.length_a   1.000
_cell.length_b   1.000
_cell.length_c   1.000
_cell.angle_alpha   90.00
_cell.angle_beta   90.00
_cell.angle_gamma   90.00
#
_symmetry.space_group_name_H-M   'P 1'
#
loop_
_entity.id
_entity.type
_entity.pdbx_description
1 polymer ?
#
loop_
_entity_poly.entity_id
_entity_poly.type
_entity_poly.pdbx_seq_one_letter_code
_entity_poly.pdbx_strand_id
1 'polypeptide(L)'
;MVDRLYERSSRRCEPDALDPAVRDALIEHGEAHQLGDVAAAARMCCVTRSVRLKRPGLLARLTKSGDPDTEHTTIALLLPRYLVVAVTGASAESTSARFAWRT
;
A
#
# COMPACT_ATOMS: atom_id res chain seq x y z
N MET A 1 7.09 -27.79 2.08
CA MET A 1 6.70 -26.84 1.02
C MET A 1 5.90 -25.74 1.69
N VAL A 2 6.36 -24.49 1.69
CA VAL A 2 5.67 -23.38 2.37
C VAL A 2 4.37 -23.10 1.63
N ASP A 3 3.23 -23.32 2.28
CA ASP A 3 1.92 -23.08 1.69
C ASP A 3 1.73 -21.55 1.55
N ARG A 4 1.97 -21.02 0.34
CA ARG A 4 1.90 -19.57 0.08
C ARG A 4 0.45 -19.13 0.06
N LEU A 5 0.06 -18.27 1.00
CA LEU A 5 -1.28 -17.67 1.07
C LEU A 5 -1.47 -16.55 0.04
N TYR A 6 -0.39 -15.87 -0.32
CA TYR A 6 -0.38 -14.76 -1.27
C TYR A 6 0.75 -14.95 -2.28
N GLU A 7 0.45 -14.60 -3.53
CA GLU A 7 1.45 -14.28 -4.54
C GLU A 7 1.79 -12.80 -4.43
N ARG A 8 3.10 -12.49 -4.41
CA ARG A 8 3.59 -11.12 -4.29
C ARG A 8 4.55 -10.82 -5.42
N SER A 9 4.35 -9.68 -6.06
CA SER A 9 5.30 -9.11 -7.02
C SER A 9 5.61 -7.67 -6.65
N SER A 10 6.89 -7.32 -6.64
CA SER A 10 7.36 -5.99 -6.29
C SER A 10 8.11 -5.39 -7.48
N ARG A 11 7.87 -4.11 -7.74
CA ARG A 11 8.58 -3.34 -8.75
C ARG A 11 8.93 -1.96 -8.24
N ARG A 12 10.08 -1.45 -8.68
CA ARG A 12 10.40 -0.03 -8.56
C ARG A 12 9.53 0.75 -9.54
N CYS A 13 9.10 1.94 -9.14
CA CYS A 13 8.47 2.89 -10.04
C CYS A 13 8.85 4.31 -9.65
N GLU A 14 8.49 5.26 -10.51
CA GLU A 14 8.49 6.68 -10.14
C GLU A 14 7.19 7.03 -9.40
N PRO A 15 7.20 8.00 -8.46
CA PRO A 15 5.99 8.46 -7.79
C PRO A 15 4.87 8.92 -8.76
N ASP A 16 5.24 9.51 -9.89
CA ASP A 16 4.27 9.99 -10.90
C ASP A 16 3.53 8.85 -11.62
N ALA A 17 4.11 7.64 -11.62
CA ALA A 17 3.51 6.45 -12.21
C ALA A 17 2.50 5.75 -11.28
N LEU A 18 2.29 6.28 -10.07
CA LEU A 18 1.27 5.78 -9.15
C LEU A 18 -0.13 6.17 -9.62
N ASP A 19 -1.14 5.42 -9.17
CA ASP A 19 -2.54 5.75 -9.42
C ASP A 19 -2.87 7.17 -8.91
N PRO A 20 -3.65 7.99 -9.64
CA PRO A 20 -3.97 9.35 -9.22
C PRO A 20 -4.54 9.44 -7.80
N ALA A 21 -5.45 8.54 -7.41
CA ALA A 21 -6.04 8.57 -6.07
C ALA A 21 -5.01 8.29 -4.97
N VAL A 22 -3.99 7.47 -5.27
CA VAL A 22 -2.85 7.27 -4.36
C VAL A 22 -2.02 8.53 -4.26
N ARG A 23 -1.72 9.20 -5.38
CA ARG A 23 -0.93 10.43 -5.37
C ARG A 23 -1.64 11.51 -4.57
N ASP A 24 -2.94 11.67 -4.75
CA ASP A 24 -3.76 12.62 -4.00
C ASP A 24 -3.72 12.30 -2.50
N ALA A 25 -3.87 11.02 -2.11
CA ALA A 25 -3.76 10.61 -0.72
C ALA A 25 -2.35 10.83 -0.12
N LEU A 26 -1.28 10.67 -0.93
CA LEU A 26 0.09 10.96 -0.50
C LEU A 26 0.30 12.46 -0.29
N ILE A 27 -0.27 13.30 -1.15
CA ILE A 27 -0.23 14.77 -1.02
C ILE A 27 -0.98 15.19 0.24
N GLU A 28 -2.24 14.78 0.39
CA GLU A 28 -3.07 15.09 1.56
C GLU A 28 -2.38 14.66 2.87
N HIS A 29 -1.81 13.45 2.88
CA HIS A 29 -1.09 12.97 4.05
C HIS A 29 0.19 13.78 4.33
N GLY A 30 0.93 14.13 3.28
CA GLY A 30 2.12 14.98 3.36
C GLY A 30 1.84 16.36 3.94
N GLU A 31 0.73 16.98 3.51
CA GLU A 31 0.25 18.26 4.03
C GLU A 31 -0.18 18.15 5.51
N ALA A 32 -1.02 17.17 5.83
CA ALA A 32 -1.53 16.95 7.18
C ALA A 32 -0.41 16.72 8.22
N HIS A 33 0.72 16.16 7.78
CA HIS A 33 1.84 15.79 8.64
C HIS A 33 3.09 16.68 8.43
N GLN A 34 2.98 17.76 7.65
CA GLN A 34 4.06 18.71 7.37
C GLN A 34 5.33 18.03 6.83
N LEU A 35 5.17 17.02 5.98
CA LEU A 35 6.26 16.25 5.38
C LEU A 35 6.87 16.93 4.16
N GLY A 36 6.26 18.04 3.71
CA GLY A 36 6.61 18.72 2.45
C GLY A 36 6.12 17.94 1.23
N ASP A 37 6.74 18.20 0.09
CA ASP A 37 6.44 17.47 -1.15
C ASP A 37 6.99 16.03 -1.07
N VAL A 38 6.12 15.11 -0.66
CA VAL A 38 6.44 13.69 -0.45
C VAL A 38 6.87 13.02 -1.76
N ALA A 39 6.26 13.39 -2.89
CA ALA A 39 6.56 12.81 -4.19
C ALA A 39 7.93 13.28 -4.67
N ALA A 40 8.21 14.58 -4.63
CA ALA A 40 9.50 15.14 -5.05
C ALA A 40 10.66 14.73 -4.12
N ALA A 41 10.39 14.55 -2.81
CA ALA A 41 11.41 14.14 -1.85
C ALA A 41 11.73 12.64 -1.88
N ALA A 42 10.94 11.83 -2.57
CA ALA A 42 11.11 10.37 -2.58
C ALA A 42 12.44 9.96 -3.22
N ARG A 43 13.29 9.28 -2.45
CA ARG A 43 14.54 8.67 -2.94
C ARG A 43 14.28 7.33 -3.63
N MET A 44 13.20 6.67 -3.26
CA MET A 44 12.78 5.40 -3.84
C MET A 44 11.27 5.25 -3.69
N CYS A 45 10.62 4.74 -4.73
CA CYS A 45 9.24 4.31 -4.69
C CYS A 45 9.17 2.84 -5.16
N CYS A 46 8.49 2.01 -4.38
CA CYS A 46 8.31 0.59 -4.66
C CYS A 46 6.84 0.22 -4.50
N VAL A 47 6.30 -0.47 -5.50
CA VAL A 47 4.94 -0.98 -5.51
C VAL A 47 4.98 -2.49 -5.40
N THR A 48 4.28 -3.02 -4.41
CA THR A 48 4.12 -4.45 -4.17
C THR A 48 2.66 -4.83 -4.37
N ARG A 49 2.38 -5.65 -5.37
CA ARG A 49 1.07 -6.24 -5.60
C ARG A 49 1.00 -7.58 -4.86
N SER A 50 -0.02 -7.75 -4.03
CA SER A 50 -0.29 -8.97 -3.28
C SER A 50 -1.64 -9.55 -3.70
N VAL A 51 -1.64 -10.71 -4.34
CA VAL A 51 -2.85 -11.43 -4.77
C VAL A 51 -3.03 -12.65 -3.90
N ARG A 52 -4.20 -12.80 -3.26
CA ARG A 52 -4.51 -13.95 -2.42
C ARG A 52 -4.75 -15.18 -3.30
N LEU A 53 -4.01 -16.26 -3.03
CA LEU A 53 -4.06 -17.49 -3.83
C LEU A 53 -5.22 -18.42 -3.45
N LYS A 54 -5.76 -18.30 -2.24
CA LYS A 54 -6.85 -19.15 -1.72
C LYS A 54 -8.03 -18.29 -1.27
N ARG A 55 -9.24 -18.64 -1.69
CA ARG A 55 -10.45 -17.96 -1.21
C ARG A 55 -10.60 -18.16 0.30
N PRO A 56 -11.06 -17.14 1.05
CA PRO A 56 -11.35 -17.30 2.47
C PRO A 56 -12.38 -18.44 2.65
N GLY A 57 -12.11 -19.35 3.59
CA GLY A 57 -13.00 -20.47 3.91
C GLY A 57 -14.38 -19.99 4.38
N LEU A 58 -15.37 -20.88 4.34
CA LEU A 58 -16.78 -20.55 4.67
C LEU A 58 -16.91 -19.83 6.02
N LEU A 59 -16.16 -20.29 7.04
CA LEU A 59 -16.13 -19.70 8.38
C LEU A 59 -15.55 -18.27 8.41
N ALA A 60 -14.54 -17.98 7.58
CA ALA A 60 -13.94 -16.64 7.49
C ALA A 60 -14.85 -15.62 6.79
N ARG A 61 -15.73 -16.10 5.88
CA ARG A 61 -16.77 -15.27 5.26
C ARG A 61 -17.92 -14.97 6.23
N LEU A 62 -18.33 -15.96 7.03
CA LEU A 62 -19.38 -15.82 8.04
C LEU A 62 -18.98 -14.90 9.20
N THR A 63 -17.72 -14.97 9.63
CA THR A 63 -17.20 -14.17 10.76
C THR A 63 -16.67 -12.80 10.34
N LYS A 64 -16.67 -12.48 9.03
CA LYS A 64 -16.00 -11.29 8.46
C LYS A 64 -14.53 -11.12 8.91
N SER A 65 -13.89 -12.20 9.37
CA SER A 65 -12.51 -12.16 9.88
C SER A 65 -11.47 -12.27 8.76
N GLY A 66 -11.91 -12.62 7.54
CA GLY A 66 -11.05 -12.65 6.37
C GLY A 66 -10.93 -11.27 5.75
N ASP A 67 -9.70 -10.89 5.38
CA ASP A 67 -9.45 -9.72 4.52
C ASP A 67 -10.43 -9.74 3.34
N PRO A 68 -11.26 -8.70 3.17
CA PRO A 68 -12.31 -8.70 2.16
C PRO A 68 -11.74 -8.65 0.74
N ASP A 69 -10.56 -8.04 0.56
CA ASP A 69 -9.99 -7.94 -0.78
C ASP A 69 -9.18 -9.20 -1.14
N THR A 70 -9.33 -9.59 -2.41
CA THR A 70 -8.53 -10.66 -3.00
C THR A 70 -7.17 -10.13 -3.47
N GLU A 71 -7.02 -8.81 -3.58
CA GLU A 71 -5.84 -8.14 -4.07
C GLU A 71 -5.62 -6.84 -3.31
N HIS A 72 -4.34 -6.58 -2.96
CA HIS A 72 -3.90 -5.31 -2.40
C HIS A 72 -2.65 -4.83 -3.10
N THR A 73 -2.51 -3.52 -3.19
CA THR A 73 -1.28 -2.87 -3.60
C THR A 73 -0.70 -2.11 -2.42
N THR A 74 0.53 -2.42 -2.05
CA THR A 74 1.30 -1.69 -1.04
C THR A 74 2.38 -0.87 -1.71
N ILE A 75 2.51 0.38 -1.30
CA ILE A 75 3.39 1.36 -1.91
C ILE A 75 4.29 1.89 -0.81
N ALA A 76 5.60 1.77 -0.99
CA ALA A 76 6.60 2.23 -0.06
C ALA A 76 7.38 3.39 -0.70
N LEU A 77 7.26 4.58 -0.12
CA LEU A 77 8.06 5.75 -0.48
C LEU A 77 9.11 5.99 0.59
N LEU A 78 10.38 5.87 0.22
CA LEU A 78 11.50 6.20 1.07
C LEU A 78 11.84 7.68 0.89
N LEU A 79 11.58 8.49 1.91
CA LEU A 79 11.99 9.88 1.99
C LEU A 79 13.31 9.98 2.80
N PRO A 80 13.99 11.14 2.81
CA PRO A 80 15.26 11.31 3.52
C PRO A 80 15.21 11.00 5.02
N ARG A 81 14.05 11.16 5.66
CA ARG A 81 13.88 11.03 7.12
C ARG A 81 12.83 10.00 7.53
N TYR A 82 12.12 9.45 6.55
CA TYR A 82 10.79 8.92 6.75
C TYR A 82 10.47 7.82 5.72
N LEU A 83 9.70 6.81 6.11
CA LEU A 83 9.15 5.82 5.19
C LEU A 83 7.62 5.92 5.21
N VAL A 84 7.05 6.31 4.08
CA VAL A 84 5.60 6.35 3.89
C VAL A 84 5.15 5.03 3.27
N VAL A 85 4.15 4.39 3.87
CA VAL A 85 3.56 3.14 3.38
C VAL A 85 2.08 3.37 3.08
N ALA A 86 1.71 3.39 1.81
CA ALA A 86 0.31 3.39 1.39
C ALA A 86 -0.16 1.99 1.05
N VAL A 87 -1.40 1.65 1.39
CA VAL A 87 -2.05 0.39 1.04
C VAL A 87 -3.38 0.70 0.37
N THR A 88 -3.61 0.11 -0.80
CA THR A 88 -4.89 0.16 -1.52
C THR A 88 -5.45 -1.25 -1.67
N GLY A 89 -6.76 -1.39 -1.44
CA GLY A 89 -7.52 -2.59 -1.75
C GLY A 89 -8.11 -2.56 -3.17
N ALA A 90 -8.55 -3.72 -3.67
CA ALA A 90 -9.29 -3.80 -4.93
C ALA A 90 -10.70 -3.18 -4.83
N SER A 91 -11.29 -3.18 -3.63
CA SER A 91 -12.44 -2.32 -3.35
C SER A 91 -11.94 -0.89 -3.11
N ALA A 92 -12.42 0.06 -3.91
CA ALA A 92 -12.04 1.49 -3.87
C ALA A 92 -12.33 2.19 -2.52
N GLU A 93 -12.84 1.46 -1.54
CA GLU A 93 -13.26 1.94 -0.23
C GLU A 93 -12.11 2.04 0.78
N SER A 94 -10.93 1.47 0.48
CA SER A 94 -9.80 1.45 1.43
C SER A 94 -8.47 1.79 0.77
N THR A 95 -8.26 3.09 0.49
CA THR A 95 -6.92 3.66 0.34
C THR A 95 -6.52 4.22 1.69
N SER A 96 -5.50 3.63 2.32
CA SER A 96 -4.97 4.12 3.59
C SER A 96 -3.47 4.34 3.50
N ALA A 97 -3.01 5.55 3.83
CA ALA A 97 -1.61 5.86 4.02
C ALA A 97 -1.26 5.72 5.50
N ARG A 98 -0.24 4.93 5.82
CA ARG A 98 0.29 4.76 7.17
C ARG A 98 1.78 5.11 7.18
N PHE A 99 2.17 5.82 8.22
CA PHE A 99 3.57 6.17 8.43
C PHE A 99 4.27 5.09 9.25
N ALA A 100 5.47 4.68 8.83
CA ALA A 100 6.31 3.79 9.62
C ALA A 100 7.73 4.37 9.75
N TRP A 101 8.12 4.63 11.00
CA TRP A 101 9.50 4.85 11.47
C TRP A 101 10.15 6.23 11.18
N ARG A 102 10.72 6.80 12.26
CA ARG A 102 11.67 7.92 12.28
C ARG A 102 13.01 7.33 12.74
N THR A 103 14.01 7.26 11.86
CA THR A 103 15.36 6.79 12.23
C THR A 103 16.05 7.80 13.13
#